data_AF-A0A411DW75-F1
#
_entry.id   AF-A0A411DW75-F1
#
_cell.length_a   1.000
_cell.length_b   1.000
_cell.length_c   1.000
_cell.angle_alpha   90.00
_cell.angle_beta   90.00
_cell.angle_gamma   90.00
#
_symmetry.space_group_name_H-M   'P 1'
#
loop_
_entity.id
_entity.type
_entity.pdbx_description
1 polymer ?
#
loop_
_entity_poly.entity_id
_entity_poly.type
_entity_poly.pdbx_seq_one_letter_code
_entity_poly.pdbx_strand_id
1 'polypeptide(L)'
;MDKSSQQAKRSIQPPRVLEHLTSREVKDGEAVLLSCRLSGQSKFDVVWLHNNKEIKSSSDFQYDSEGDNYYLRIAEIFPEDTGAYTCEAFNDAGESFSSCTVVVRASNEEVVHPVFETFPASASVNEGDPFSTSFSLSKPASKVVWY
;
A
#
# COMPACT_ATOMS: atom_id res chain seq x y z
N MET A 1 -33.45 0.28 56.24
CA MET A 1 -32.83 1.01 55.12
C MET A 1 -32.14 -0.04 54.26
N ASP A 2 -32.83 -0.45 53.20
CA ASP A 2 -32.43 -1.50 52.28
C ASP A 2 -31.21 -1.03 51.46
N LYS A 3 -30.11 -1.79 51.53
CA LYS A 3 -28.96 -1.65 50.64
C LYS A 3 -29.17 -2.55 49.44
N SER A 4 -29.96 -2.10 48.47
CA SER A 4 -30.05 -2.76 47.17
C SER A 4 -28.91 -2.26 46.28
N SER A 5 -27.81 -3.00 46.31
CA SER A 5 -26.70 -2.91 45.38
C SER A 5 -27.22 -3.00 43.95
N GLN A 6 -27.20 -1.90 43.22
CA GLN A 6 -27.46 -1.89 41.78
C GLN A 6 -26.31 -2.62 41.08
N GLN A 7 -26.52 -3.90 40.78
CA GLN A 7 -25.66 -4.62 39.86
C GLN A 7 -25.99 -4.10 38.45
N ALA A 8 -25.16 -3.18 37.94
CA ALA A 8 -25.27 -2.69 36.57
C ALA A 8 -25.14 -3.89 35.62
N LYS A 9 -26.25 -4.30 34.99
CA LYS A 9 -26.23 -5.22 33.86
C LYS A 9 -25.35 -4.58 32.78
N ARG A 10 -24.15 -5.13 32.55
CA ARG A 10 -23.33 -4.77 31.39
C ARG A 10 -24.12 -5.13 30.14
N SER A 11 -24.71 -4.13 29.49
CA SER A 11 -25.32 -4.29 28.16
C SER A 11 -24.18 -4.49 27.16
N ILE A 12 -24.23 -5.55 26.35
CA ILE A 12 -23.29 -5.73 25.24
C ILE A 12 -23.58 -4.60 24.24
N GLN A 13 -22.53 -3.93 23.76
CA GLN A 13 -22.63 -2.84 22.79
C GLN A 13 -21.85 -3.22 21.53
N PRO A 14 -22.34 -2.84 20.35
CA PRO A 14 -21.64 -3.12 19.11
C PRO A 14 -20.27 -2.40 19.09
N PRO A 15 -19.29 -2.90 18.34
CA PRO A 15 -18.03 -2.21 18.13
C PRO A 15 -18.28 -0.84 17.47
N ARG A 16 -17.36 0.09 17.68
CA ARG A 16 -17.42 1.44 17.13
C ARG A 16 -16.12 1.78 16.42
N VAL A 17 -16.24 2.27 15.19
CA VAL A 17 -15.14 2.85 14.45
C VAL A 17 -14.76 4.21 15.05
N LEU A 18 -13.50 4.34 15.45
CA LEU A 18 -12.90 5.58 15.93
C LEU A 18 -12.14 6.31 14.82
N GLU A 19 -11.42 5.55 14.00
CA GLU A 19 -10.68 6.07 12.83
C GLU A 19 -10.91 5.14 11.65
N HIS A 20 -11.36 5.73 10.54
CA HIS A 20 -11.70 5.00 9.33
C HIS A 20 -10.46 4.67 8.49
N LEU A 21 -10.55 3.59 7.73
CA LEU A 21 -9.65 3.30 6.62
C LEU A 21 -9.63 4.48 5.65
N THR A 22 -8.44 4.74 5.08
CA THR A 22 -8.24 5.83 4.11
C THR A 22 -7.88 5.26 2.75
N SER A 23 -8.60 5.70 1.72
CA SER A 23 -8.34 5.32 0.32
C SER A 23 -6.99 5.85 -0.14
N ARG A 24 -6.32 5.12 -1.04
CA ARG A 24 -5.00 5.51 -1.54
C ARG A 24 -4.73 4.96 -2.93
N GLU A 25 -3.84 5.64 -3.64
CA GLU A 25 -3.21 5.13 -4.84
C GLU A 25 -1.78 4.67 -4.49
N VAL A 26 -1.39 3.51 -5.00
CA VAL A 26 -0.10 2.85 -4.75
C VAL A 26 0.45 2.31 -6.06
N LYS A 27 1.77 2.16 -6.15
CA LYS A 27 2.39 1.59 -7.35
C LYS A 27 2.42 0.07 -7.26
N ASP A 28 2.43 -0.55 -8.43
CA ASP A 28 2.68 -1.98 -8.60
C ASP A 28 3.97 -2.41 -7.86
N GLY A 29 3.87 -3.51 -7.10
CA GLY A 29 4.94 -4.06 -6.28
C GLY A 29 5.21 -3.34 -4.96
N GLU A 30 4.50 -2.25 -4.63
CA GLU A 30 4.69 -1.57 -3.34
C GLU A 30 3.96 -2.30 -2.19
N ALA A 31 4.56 -2.28 -1.00
CA ALA A 31 3.92 -2.76 0.21
C ALA A 31 2.84 -1.77 0.69
N VAL A 32 1.71 -2.30 1.18
CA VAL A 32 0.59 -1.49 1.67
C VAL A 32 0.23 -1.82 3.11
N LEU A 33 0.10 -0.78 3.94
CA LEU A 33 -0.43 -0.87 5.30
C LEU A 33 -1.76 -0.13 5.41
N LEU A 34 -2.86 -0.89 5.52
CA LEU A 34 -4.17 -0.35 5.86
C LEU A 34 -4.36 -0.42 7.37
N SER A 35 -4.93 0.63 7.96
CA SER A 35 -5.14 0.72 9.41
C SER A 35 -6.43 1.44 9.73
N CYS A 36 -7.15 0.92 10.72
CA CYS A 36 -8.30 1.59 11.33
C CYS A 36 -8.24 1.44 12.84
N ARG A 37 -8.93 2.33 13.56
CA ARG A 37 -9.06 2.23 15.02
C ARG A 37 -10.50 1.87 15.38
N LEU A 38 -10.66 0.81 16.16
CA LEU A 38 -11.94 0.29 16.60
C LEU A 38 -11.97 0.23 18.13
N SER A 39 -13.13 0.48 18.71
CA SER A 39 -13.35 0.39 20.16
C SER A 39 -14.57 -0.46 20.46
N GLY A 40 -14.54 -1.17 21.57
CA GLY A 40 -15.68 -1.96 22.04
C GLY A 40 -15.57 -2.21 23.53
N GLN A 41 -16.68 -2.05 24.25
CA GLN A 41 -16.74 -2.36 25.69
C GLN A 41 -16.68 -3.86 25.97
N SER A 42 -17.14 -4.67 25.01
CA SER A 42 -17.11 -6.12 25.03
C SER A 42 -16.15 -6.61 23.96
N LYS A 43 -15.62 -7.83 24.12
CA LYS A 43 -14.79 -8.47 23.08
C LYS A 43 -15.60 -8.58 21.78
N PHE A 44 -14.92 -8.37 20.67
CA PHE A 44 -15.47 -8.48 19.32
C PHE A 44 -14.42 -9.10 18.42
N ASP A 45 -14.89 -9.70 17.32
CA ASP A 45 -14.04 -10.27 16.29
C ASP A 45 -13.92 -9.29 15.13
N VAL A 46 -12.83 -9.40 14.36
CA VAL A 46 -12.55 -8.57 13.19
C VAL A 46 -12.21 -9.45 12.00
N VAL A 47 -12.82 -9.14 10.86
CA VAL A 47 -12.53 -9.75 9.56
C VAL A 47 -12.17 -8.66 8.56
N TRP A 48 -11.25 -8.99 7.66
CA TRP A 48 -10.85 -8.15 6.55
C TRP A 48 -11.43 -8.70 5.26
N LEU A 49 -11.98 -7.83 4.41
CA LEU A 49 -12.54 -8.20 3.12
C LEU A 49 -11.89 -7.42 1.98
N HIS A 50 -11.68 -8.09 0.85
CA HIS A 50 -11.38 -7.48 -0.45
C HIS A 50 -12.54 -7.76 -1.39
N ASN A 51 -13.18 -6.70 -1.90
CA ASN A 51 -14.34 -6.81 -2.81
C ASN A 51 -15.42 -7.78 -2.26
N ASN A 52 -15.76 -7.61 -0.99
CA ASN A 52 -16.74 -8.43 -0.24
C ASN A 52 -16.36 -9.91 -0.07
N LYS A 53 -15.10 -10.28 -0.28
CA LYS A 53 -14.57 -11.62 0.00
C LYS A 53 -13.58 -11.55 1.15
N GLU A 54 -13.73 -12.45 2.12
CA GLU A 54 -12.84 -12.53 3.27
C GLU A 54 -11.38 -12.78 2.83
N ILE A 55 -10.47 -11.96 3.36
CA ILE A 55 -9.04 -12.09 3.19
C ILE A 55 -8.54 -13.06 4.26
N LYS A 56 -7.93 -14.16 3.83
CA LYS A 56 -7.27 -15.12 4.72
C LYS A 56 -5.82 -14.73 4.94
N SER A 57 -5.33 -14.93 6.16
CA SER A 57 -3.92 -14.73 6.46
C SER A 57 -3.03 -15.66 5.62
N SER A 58 -1.98 -15.08 5.03
CA SER A 58 -1.01 -15.73 4.15
C SER A 58 0.32 -14.97 4.23
N SER A 59 1.32 -15.36 3.42
CA SER A 59 2.55 -14.58 3.27
C SER A 59 2.28 -13.17 2.75
N ASP A 60 1.32 -13.06 1.83
CA ASP A 60 1.08 -11.87 1.02
C ASP A 60 0.12 -10.91 1.74
N PHE A 61 -0.82 -11.48 2.51
CA PHE A 61 -1.78 -10.75 3.32
C PHE A 61 -1.66 -11.14 4.79
N GLN A 62 -1.24 -10.20 5.63
CA GLN A 62 -1.10 -10.40 7.08
C GLN A 62 -1.92 -9.34 7.81
N TYR A 63 -2.65 -9.73 8.84
CA TYR A 63 -3.38 -8.77 9.66
C TYR A 63 -3.16 -9.06 11.14
N ASP A 64 -3.09 -7.99 11.93
CA ASP A 64 -2.89 -8.01 13.37
C ASP A 64 -3.59 -6.82 14.04
N SER A 65 -3.51 -6.80 15.37
CA SER A 65 -4.11 -5.74 16.19
C SER A 65 -3.17 -5.36 17.34
N GLU A 66 -3.07 -4.07 17.61
CA GLU A 66 -2.35 -3.52 18.77
C GLU A 66 -3.26 -2.54 19.52
N GLY A 67 -3.80 -2.99 20.65
CA GLY A 67 -4.80 -2.24 21.42
C GLY A 67 -6.07 -2.04 20.60
N ASP A 68 -6.40 -0.77 20.34
CA ASP A 68 -7.56 -0.39 19.53
C ASP A 68 -7.24 -0.29 18.03
N ASN A 69 -5.98 -0.46 17.63
CA ASN A 69 -5.55 -0.36 16.25
C ASN A 69 -5.57 -1.73 15.57
N TYR A 70 -6.11 -1.77 14.36
CA TYR A 70 -6.19 -2.97 13.52
C TYR A 70 -5.51 -2.70 12.20
N TYR A 71 -4.66 -3.63 11.77
CA TYR A 71 -3.82 -3.47 10.60
C TYR A 71 -4.01 -4.61 9.61
N LEU A 72 -3.97 -4.28 8.33
CA LEU A 72 -3.80 -5.22 7.22
C LEU A 72 -2.56 -4.79 6.43
N ARG A 73 -1.57 -5.69 6.39
CA ARG A 73 -0.32 -5.59 5.65
C ARG A 73 -0.42 -6.44 4.39
N ILE A 74 -0.17 -5.80 3.26
CA ILE A 74 -0.05 -6.42 1.94
C ILE A 74 1.42 -6.28 1.56
N ALA A 75 2.12 -7.40 1.38
CA ALA A 75 3.57 -7.43 1.18
C ALA A 75 3.97 -6.79 -0.16
N GLU A 76 3.26 -7.16 -1.23
CA GLU A 76 3.40 -6.62 -2.58
C GLU A 76 2.00 -6.51 -3.17
N ILE A 77 1.67 -5.38 -3.79
CA ILE A 77 0.34 -5.14 -4.35
C ILE A 77 0.40 -5.09 -5.88
N PHE A 78 -0.53 -5.77 -6.55
CA PHE A 78 -0.58 -5.87 -8.00
C PHE A 78 -1.86 -5.21 -8.58
N PRO A 79 -1.92 -4.89 -9.89
CA PRO A 79 -3.09 -4.29 -10.51
C PRO A 79 -4.43 -4.99 -10.20
N GLU A 80 -4.43 -6.32 -10.11
CA GLU A 80 -5.56 -7.17 -9.73
C GLU A 80 -6.07 -6.98 -8.29
N ASP A 81 -5.23 -6.50 -7.39
CA ASP A 81 -5.57 -6.23 -5.99
C ASP A 81 -6.30 -4.89 -5.80
N THR A 82 -6.46 -4.13 -6.88
CA THR A 82 -7.30 -2.92 -6.91
C THR A 82 -8.71 -3.26 -6.48
N GLY A 83 -9.25 -2.51 -5.53
CA GLY A 83 -10.60 -2.77 -5.05
C GLY A 83 -10.96 -2.09 -3.74
N ALA A 84 -12.14 -2.47 -3.24
CA ALA A 84 -12.62 -2.05 -1.94
C ALA A 84 -12.06 -2.99 -0.85
N TYR A 85 -11.41 -2.40 0.15
CA TYR A 85 -10.95 -3.09 1.35
C TYR A 85 -11.83 -2.69 2.52
N THR A 86 -12.35 -3.67 3.26
CA THR A 86 -13.25 -3.45 4.39
C THR A 86 -12.69 -4.13 5.62
N CYS A 87 -12.64 -3.39 6.73
CA CYS A 87 -12.47 -3.94 8.07
C CYS A 87 -13.85 -3.99 8.71
N GLU A 88 -14.32 -5.19 9.03
CA GLU A 88 -15.61 -5.45 9.63
C GLU A 88 -15.41 -6.04 11.02
N ALA A 89 -16.10 -5.46 12.00
CA ALA A 89 -15.98 -5.81 13.41
C ALA A 89 -17.36 -6.10 14.00
N PHE A 90 -17.51 -7.25 14.66
CA PHE A 90 -18.82 -7.72 15.11
C PHE A 90 -18.78 -8.41 16.47
N ASN A 91 -19.90 -8.33 17.18
CA ASN A 91 -20.19 -9.08 18.40
C ASN A 91 -21.69 -9.38 18.51
N ASP A 92 -22.11 -10.01 19.61
CA ASP A 92 -23.52 -10.39 19.85
C ASP A 92 -24.51 -9.21 19.81
N ALA A 93 -24.05 -7.96 19.98
CA ALA A 93 -24.91 -6.78 19.93
C ALA A 93 -24.99 -6.12 18.55
N GLY A 94 -24.12 -6.48 17.62
CA GLY A 94 -24.14 -5.97 16.25
C GLY A 94 -22.75 -5.81 15.64
N GLU A 95 -22.70 -5.07 14.54
CA GLU A 95 -21.51 -4.92 13.69
C GLU A 95 -21.20 -3.46 13.41
N SER A 96 -19.95 -3.20 13.05
CA SER A 96 -19.48 -1.94 12.50
C SER A 96 -18.45 -2.23 11.42
N PHE A 97 -18.35 -1.36 10.42
CA PHE A 97 -17.41 -1.54 9.33
C PHE A 97 -16.76 -0.22 8.94
N SER A 98 -15.56 -0.33 8.38
CA SER A 98 -14.89 0.76 7.69
C SER A 98 -14.38 0.24 6.36
N SER A 99 -14.59 1.02 5.29
CA SER A 99 -14.16 0.65 3.94
C SER A 99 -13.30 1.75 3.32
N CYS A 100 -12.33 1.36 2.49
CA CYS A 100 -11.58 2.26 1.63
C CYS A 100 -11.34 1.63 0.26
N THR A 101 -10.92 2.43 -0.71
CA THR A 101 -10.52 1.97 -2.04
C THR A 101 -9.01 2.07 -2.18
N VAL A 102 -8.37 0.98 -2.60
CA VAL A 102 -6.96 0.98 -3.00
C VAL A 102 -6.90 0.85 -4.52
N VAL A 103 -6.19 1.77 -5.16
CA VAL A 103 -5.98 1.78 -6.61
C VAL A 103 -4.51 1.53 -6.89
N VAL A 104 -4.21 0.46 -7.62
CA VAL A 104 -2.84 0.12 -7.99
C VAL A 104 -2.54 0.66 -9.37
N ARG A 105 -1.57 1.56 -9.46
CA ARG A 105 -1.07 2.07 -10.72
C ARG A 105 0.04 1.14 -11.17
N ALA A 106 -0.16 0.48 -12.31
CA ALA A 106 0.90 -0.24 -13.00
C ALA A 106 2.14 0.67 -13.05
N SER A 107 3.28 0.16 -12.59
CA SER A 107 4.55 0.81 -12.87
C SER A 107 4.73 0.71 -14.37
N ASN A 108 4.28 1.73 -15.10
CA ASN A 108 4.78 1.97 -16.43
C ASN A 108 6.22 2.44 -16.21
N GLU A 109 7.10 1.51 -15.87
CA GLU A 109 8.53 1.69 -15.94
C GLU A 109 8.80 1.78 -17.44
N GLU A 110 8.51 2.97 -17.98
CA GLU A 110 8.69 3.30 -19.37
C GLU A 110 10.14 2.92 -19.64
N VAL A 111 10.37 1.92 -20.50
CA VAL A 111 11.72 1.41 -20.76
C VAL A 111 12.45 2.53 -21.48
N VAL A 112 13.07 3.45 -20.72
CA VAL A 112 13.41 4.76 -21.30
C VAL A 112 14.48 4.68 -22.38
N HIS A 113 15.21 3.58 -22.63
CA HIS A 113 16.40 3.52 -23.50
C HIS A 113 17.43 4.69 -23.40
N PRO A 114 18.74 4.43 -23.52
CA PRO A 114 19.69 5.52 -23.61
C PRO A 114 19.46 6.28 -24.92
N VAL A 115 19.16 7.58 -24.83
CA VAL A 115 19.03 8.46 -25.99
C VAL A 115 20.23 9.40 -26.00
N PHE A 116 20.81 9.65 -27.18
CA PHE A 116 21.85 10.66 -27.33
C PHE A 116 21.24 12.05 -27.10
N GLU A 117 21.70 12.72 -26.05
CA GLU A 117 21.34 14.11 -25.77
C GLU A 117 22.27 15.07 -26.49
N THR A 118 23.56 14.72 -26.53
CA THR A 118 24.57 15.47 -27.28
C THR A 118 25.35 14.52 -28.17
N PHE A 119 25.82 15.04 -29.30
CA PHE A 119 26.58 14.30 -30.29
C PHE A 119 28.02 14.83 -30.39
N PRO A 120 28.99 13.96 -30.73
CA PRO A 120 30.36 14.36 -31.04
C PRO A 120 30.39 15.47 -32.10
N ALA A 121 31.08 16.57 -31.81
CA ALA A 121 31.30 17.62 -32.79
C ALA A 121 32.34 17.17 -33.84
N SER A 122 32.15 17.60 -35.09
CA SER A 122 33.19 17.48 -36.12
C SER A 122 34.38 18.37 -35.75
N ALA A 123 35.60 17.88 -35.96
CA ALA A 123 36.82 18.63 -35.71
C ALA A 123 37.84 18.45 -36.83
N SER A 124 38.68 19.46 -37.01
CA SER A 124 39.88 19.39 -37.85
C SER A 124 41.10 19.44 -36.92
N VAL A 125 41.99 18.46 -37.06
CA VAL A 125 43.13 18.25 -36.16
C VAL A 125 44.38 18.06 -37.02
N ASN A 126 45.53 18.55 -36.55
CA ASN A 126 46.77 18.36 -37.28
C ASN A 126 47.28 16.92 -37.10
N GLU A 127 48.10 16.48 -38.06
CA GLU A 127 48.74 15.17 -38.00
C GLU A 127 49.64 15.06 -36.75
N GLY A 128 49.42 14.02 -35.95
CA GLY A 128 50.15 13.76 -34.71
C GLY A 128 49.55 14.38 -33.45
N ASP A 129 48.57 15.28 -33.58
CA ASP A 129 47.87 15.84 -32.43
C ASP A 129 46.81 14.84 -31.89
N PRO A 130 46.71 14.66 -30.56
CA PRO A 130 45.68 13.82 -29.96
C PRO A 130 44.30 14.46 -30.15
N PHE A 131 43.32 13.65 -30.57
CA PHE A 131 41.93 14.05 -30.70
C PHE A 131 41.06 13.40 -29.61
N SER A 132 40.15 14.17 -29.03
CA SER A 132 39.15 13.69 -28.08
C SER A 132 37.79 14.27 -28.44
N THR A 133 36.75 13.45 -28.32
CA THR A 133 35.36 13.86 -28.50
C THR A 133 34.47 13.20 -27.47
N SER A 134 33.33 13.80 -27.20
CA SER A 134 32.40 13.34 -26.17
C SER A 134 30.97 13.40 -26.67
N PHE A 135 30.12 12.62 -26.02
CA PHE A 135 28.67 12.62 -26.19
C PHE A 135 28.05 12.35 -24.81
N SER A 136 26.77 12.70 -24.64
CA SER A 136 26.01 12.41 -23.42
C SER A 136 24.76 11.60 -23.74
N LEU A 137 24.40 10.72 -22.83
CA LEU A 137 23.18 9.91 -22.90
C LEU A 137 22.22 10.33 -21.80
N SER A 138 20.92 10.24 -22.09
CA SER A 138 19.85 10.50 -21.12
C SER A 138 19.88 9.58 -19.89
N LYS A 139 20.50 8.42 -20.02
CA LYS A 139 20.78 7.47 -18.94
C LYS A 139 21.96 6.56 -19.30
N PRO A 140 22.57 5.86 -18.32
CA PRO A 140 23.66 4.92 -18.60
C PRO A 140 23.25 3.84 -19.62
N ALA A 141 24.12 3.59 -20.61
CA ALA A 141 23.96 2.48 -21.53
C ALA A 141 24.72 1.24 -21.01
N SER A 142 24.13 0.06 -21.19
CA SER A 142 24.79 -1.22 -20.88
C SER A 142 25.98 -1.52 -21.79
N LYS A 143 26.03 -0.91 -22.98
CA LYS A 143 27.14 -1.01 -23.93
C LYS A 143 27.17 0.21 -24.86
N VAL A 144 28.36 0.76 -25.10
CA VAL A 144 28.64 1.80 -26.10
C VAL A 144 29.67 1.23 -27.08
N VAL A 145 29.42 1.39 -28.39
CA VAL A 145 30.32 0.92 -29.45
C VAL A 145 30.67 2.09 -30.37
N TRP A 146 31.96 2.27 -30.64
CA TRP A 146 32.49 3.19 -31.64
C TRP A 146 32.84 2.39 -32.90
N TYR A 147 32.55 2.93 -34.08
CA TYR A 147 32.86 2.34 -35.38
C TYR A 147 33.83 3.23 -36.15
#